data_AF-A0A3B8LJ08-F1
#
_entry.id   AF-A0A3B8LJ08-F1
#
_cell.length_a   1.000
_cell.length_b   1.000
_cell.length_c   1.000
_cell.angle_alpha   90.00
_cell.angle_beta   90.00
_cell.angle_gamma   90.00
#
_symmetry.space_group_name_H-M   'P 1'
#
loop_
_entity.id
_entity.type
_entity.pdbx_description
1 polymer ?
#
loop_
_entity_poly.entity_id
_entity_poly.type
_entity_poly.pdbx_seq_one_letter_code
_entity_poly.pdbx_strand_id
1 'polypeptide(L)'
;MQDTPPTPPGSAPPTPSPLHARRGYGALADKQVDLYEALHLHPRASLPALEDALKQAQRWWNGQQANPKYRRQAPDALARLTEAREILFDPIRRQEYDRTLQAFRRSYRELRWQPIRDLVDLLLEDGTCDHQRQHLIVRFARRRGLQQADIETMLGEEFLRRNIEWIDDTPAPTSSTPPQASIRPKYNPSIAMLSLSFIGLLLLPFFGEAHNAILLFVPFINTARLLAKGLYLPKTTPTQTNLWGWFVGIVVLGGATLTSLFSLQHSSAFPIGLFSAVMLWSAWLALTILWEQRPLEQPPSTEAAQKAPTHPTD
;
A
#
# COMPACT_ATOMS: atom_id res chain seq x y z
N MET A 1 1.72 -78.65 -8.10
CA MET A 1 2.62 -77.57 -8.55
C MET A 1 1.77 -76.60 -9.34
N GLN A 2 1.45 -75.44 -8.77
CA GLN A 2 0.70 -74.37 -9.43
C GLN A 2 1.61 -73.15 -9.46
N ASP A 3 1.97 -72.74 -10.67
CA ASP A 3 2.81 -71.59 -10.96
C ASP A 3 1.97 -70.30 -10.88
N THR A 4 2.29 -69.44 -9.92
CA THR A 4 1.81 -68.05 -9.90
C THR A 4 2.69 -67.17 -10.80
N PRO A 5 2.11 -66.34 -11.68
CA PRO A 5 2.87 -65.46 -12.56
C PRO A 5 3.43 -64.23 -11.79
N PRO A 6 4.57 -63.67 -12.25
CA PRO A 6 5.21 -62.55 -11.57
C PRO A 6 4.44 -61.24 -11.77
N THR A 7 4.29 -60.49 -10.67
CA THR A 7 3.71 -59.14 -10.62
C THR A 7 4.58 -58.14 -11.40
N PRO A 8 4.01 -57.30 -12.28
CA PRO A 8 4.78 -56.31 -13.03
C PRO A 8 5.25 -55.15 -12.11
N PRO A 9 6.41 -54.53 -12.39
CA PRO A 9 6.93 -53.41 -11.62
C PRO A 9 6.01 -52.19 -11.75
N GLY A 10 5.61 -51.64 -10.61
CA GLY A 10 4.77 -50.45 -10.51
C GLY A 10 5.38 -49.28 -11.27
N SER A 11 4.62 -48.76 -12.23
CA SER A 11 4.90 -47.52 -12.94
C SER A 11 5.05 -46.36 -11.95
N ALA A 12 6.18 -45.66 -12.03
CA ALA A 12 6.43 -44.44 -11.25
C ALA A 12 5.33 -43.39 -11.50
N PRO A 13 4.93 -42.63 -10.47
CA PRO A 13 3.91 -41.60 -10.61
C PRO A 13 4.37 -40.53 -11.63
N PRO A 14 3.46 -39.99 -12.45
CA PRO A 14 3.81 -39.02 -13.47
C PRO A 14 4.36 -37.74 -12.84
N THR A 15 5.55 -37.33 -13.27
CA THR A 15 6.15 -36.04 -12.93
C THR A 15 5.29 -34.92 -13.55
N PRO A 16 4.72 -33.99 -12.77
CA PRO A 16 3.87 -32.95 -13.33
C PRO A 16 4.67 -31.98 -14.21
N SER A 17 4.19 -31.74 -15.43
CA SER A 17 4.83 -30.84 -16.39
C SER A 17 4.79 -29.37 -15.96
N PRO A 18 5.90 -28.62 -16.09
CA PRO A 18 6.03 -27.25 -15.57
C PRO A 18 5.19 -26.19 -16.30
N LEU A 19 4.62 -26.50 -17.47
CA LEU A 19 3.87 -25.53 -18.28
C LEU A 19 2.40 -25.35 -17.88
N HIS A 20 1.81 -26.27 -17.10
CA HIS A 20 0.46 -26.08 -16.53
C HIS A 20 0.45 -25.27 -15.21
N ALA A 21 1.62 -25.02 -14.63
CA ALA A 21 1.73 -24.30 -13.37
C ALA A 21 1.29 -22.82 -13.50
N ARG A 22 1.55 -22.17 -14.65
CA ARG A 22 1.40 -20.71 -14.81
C ARG A 22 -0.05 -20.18 -14.82
N ARG A 23 -1.05 -21.01 -15.17
CA ARG A 23 -2.50 -20.64 -15.09
C ARG A 23 -3.18 -21.11 -13.80
N GLY A 24 -2.59 -22.02 -13.04
CA GLY A 24 -3.18 -22.59 -11.82
C GLY A 24 -2.96 -21.76 -10.55
N TYR A 25 -1.88 -20.97 -10.48
CA TYR A 25 -1.53 -20.26 -9.25
C TYR A 25 -2.51 -19.15 -8.85
N GLY A 26 -3.17 -18.48 -9.80
CA GLY A 26 -4.16 -17.45 -9.48
C GLY A 26 -5.41 -18.02 -8.80
N ALA A 27 -5.87 -19.20 -9.22
CA ALA A 27 -7.03 -19.87 -8.63
C ALA A 27 -6.70 -20.60 -7.31
N LEU A 28 -5.45 -21.03 -7.12
CA LEU A 28 -4.96 -21.60 -5.85
C LEU A 28 -4.68 -20.52 -4.80
N ALA A 29 -4.11 -19.38 -5.21
CA ALA A 29 -3.81 -18.25 -4.32
C ALA A 29 -5.08 -17.62 -3.72
N ASP A 30 -6.19 -17.60 -4.45
CA ASP A 30 -7.46 -17.04 -3.96
C ASP A 30 -8.24 -17.99 -3.04
N LYS A 31 -7.88 -19.29 -2.96
CA LYS A 31 -8.64 -20.30 -2.20
C LYS A 31 -7.87 -21.03 -1.12
N GLN A 32 -6.54 -21.11 -1.17
CA GLN A 32 -5.74 -21.75 -0.12
C GLN A 32 -5.34 -20.73 0.94
N VAL A 33 -6.30 -20.39 1.81
CA VAL A 33 -5.97 -19.77 3.10
C VAL A 33 -5.23 -20.82 3.93
N ASP A 34 -4.06 -20.47 4.44
CA ASP A 34 -3.25 -21.37 5.26
C ASP A 34 -4.05 -21.79 6.52
N LEU A 35 -4.23 -23.10 6.71
CA LEU A 35 -4.98 -23.66 7.84
C LEU A 35 -4.38 -23.25 9.19
N TYR A 36 -3.06 -23.04 9.27
CA TYR A 36 -2.42 -22.52 10.48
C TYR A 36 -2.76 -21.05 10.71
N GLU A 37 -2.86 -20.26 9.65
CA GLU A 37 -3.24 -18.84 9.71
C GLU A 37 -4.72 -18.68 10.09
N ALA A 38 -5.59 -19.56 9.59
CA ALA A 38 -7.00 -19.61 9.97
C ALA A 38 -7.21 -19.88 11.47
N LEU A 39 -6.26 -20.56 12.11
CA LEU A 39 -6.23 -20.81 13.56
C LEU A 39 -5.35 -19.81 14.33
N HIS A 40 -4.70 -18.86 13.65
CA HIS A 40 -3.71 -17.96 14.22
C HIS A 40 -2.57 -18.67 14.98
N LEU A 41 -2.10 -19.79 14.44
CA LEU A 41 -1.05 -20.61 15.03
C LEU A 41 0.20 -20.66 14.17
N HIS A 42 1.33 -20.96 14.82
CA HIS A 42 2.56 -21.28 14.12
C HIS A 42 2.53 -22.73 13.61
N PRO A 43 3.11 -23.07 12.44
CA PRO A 43 3.14 -24.46 11.93
C PRO A 43 3.75 -25.50 12.91
N ARG A 44 4.59 -25.03 13.84
CA ARG A 44 5.20 -25.83 14.91
C ARG A 44 4.35 -25.96 16.18
N ALA A 45 3.10 -25.51 16.16
CA ALA A 45 2.20 -25.63 17.31
C ALA A 45 2.00 -27.10 17.69
N SER A 46 1.94 -27.35 19.01
CA SER A 46 1.66 -28.66 19.57
C SER A 46 0.19 -29.06 19.34
N LEU A 47 -0.11 -30.36 19.41
CA LEU A 47 -1.47 -30.87 19.25
C LEU A 47 -2.47 -30.28 20.27
N PRO A 48 -2.13 -30.13 21.57
CA PRO A 48 -3.03 -29.47 22.53
C PRO A 48 -3.33 -28.02 22.14
N ALA A 49 -2.33 -27.26 21.71
CA ALA A 49 -2.53 -25.88 21.26
C ALA A 49 -3.42 -25.78 20.02
N LEU A 50 -3.30 -26.74 19.09
CA LEU A 50 -4.18 -26.85 17.93
C LEU A 50 -5.63 -27.12 18.35
N GLU A 51 -5.85 -28.01 19.31
CA GLU A 51 -7.18 -28.33 19.82
C GLU A 51 -7.86 -27.15 20.50
N ASP A 52 -7.13 -26.44 21.36
CA ASP A 52 -7.66 -25.26 22.06
C ASP A 52 -8.01 -24.13 21.07
N ALA A 53 -7.11 -23.84 20.12
CA ALA A 53 -7.36 -22.82 19.10
C ALA A 53 -8.56 -23.18 18.21
N LEU A 54 -8.69 -24.45 17.82
CA LEU A 54 -9.80 -24.92 17.00
C LEU A 54 -11.13 -24.82 17.75
N LYS A 55 -11.18 -25.22 19.02
CA LYS A 55 -12.37 -25.06 19.88
C LYS A 55 -12.75 -23.58 20.04
N GLN A 56 -11.78 -22.71 20.26
CA GLN A 56 -12.02 -21.26 20.40
C GLN A 56 -12.57 -20.66 19.10
N ALA A 57 -11.94 -20.98 17.96
CA ALA A 57 -12.36 -20.50 16.65
C ALA A 57 -13.77 -21.00 16.28
N GLN A 58 -14.08 -22.28 16.53
CA GLN A 58 -15.41 -22.83 16.30
C GLN A 58 -16.48 -22.15 17.15
N ARG A 59 -16.23 -21.96 18.46
CA ARG A 59 -17.15 -21.24 19.36
C ARG A 59 -17.42 -19.83 18.86
N TRP A 60 -16.37 -19.11 18.43
CA TRP A 60 -16.52 -17.76 17.92
C TRP A 60 -17.38 -17.72 16.64
N TRP A 61 -17.04 -18.53 15.63
CA TRP A 61 -17.76 -18.55 14.35
C TRP A 61 -19.20 -19.04 14.48
N ASN A 62 -19.48 -19.99 15.37
CA ASN A 62 -20.84 -20.40 15.70
C ASN A 62 -21.65 -19.23 16.28
N GLY A 63 -21.05 -18.43 17.17
CA GLY A 63 -21.68 -17.21 17.70
C GLY A 63 -21.91 -16.13 16.63
N GLN A 64 -21.13 -16.12 15.54
CA GLN A 64 -21.26 -15.14 14.47
C GLN A 64 -22.31 -15.50 13.39
N GLN A 65 -22.91 -16.69 13.41
CA GLN A 65 -23.88 -17.09 12.38
C GLN A 65 -25.13 -16.18 12.34
N ALA A 66 -25.58 -15.69 13.49
CA ALA A 66 -26.71 -14.77 13.57
C ALA A 66 -26.35 -13.34 13.12
N ASN A 67 -25.07 -12.96 13.19
CA ASN A 67 -24.58 -11.60 12.93
C ASN A 67 -24.65 -11.27 11.42
N PRO A 68 -25.43 -10.26 10.97
CA PRO A 68 -25.58 -9.92 9.56
C PRO A 68 -24.26 -9.64 8.84
N LYS A 69 -23.27 -9.11 9.55
CA LYS A 69 -21.94 -8.79 9.00
C LYS A 69 -21.17 -10.05 8.58
N TYR A 70 -21.28 -11.12 9.37
CA TYR A 70 -20.47 -12.33 9.20
C TYR A 70 -21.27 -13.54 8.73
N ARG A 71 -22.60 -13.45 8.66
CA ARG A 71 -23.51 -14.54 8.29
C ARG A 71 -23.11 -15.26 7.01
N ARG A 72 -22.64 -14.52 5.99
CA ARG A 72 -22.21 -15.09 4.70
C ARG A 72 -20.85 -15.80 4.78
N GLN A 73 -19.96 -15.35 5.67
CA GLN A 73 -18.59 -15.88 5.79
C GLN A 73 -18.49 -17.02 6.81
N ALA A 74 -19.39 -17.06 7.79
CA ALA A 74 -19.41 -18.06 8.85
C ALA A 74 -19.46 -19.52 8.34
N PRO A 75 -20.30 -19.91 7.36
CA PRO A 75 -20.32 -21.30 6.89
C PRO A 75 -18.99 -21.71 6.24
N ASP A 76 -18.41 -20.85 5.42
CA ASP A 76 -17.12 -21.12 4.77
C ASP A 76 -15.98 -21.23 5.80
N ALA A 77 -15.99 -20.35 6.82
CA ALA A 77 -15.01 -20.42 7.90
C ALA A 77 -15.15 -21.71 8.72
N LEU A 78 -16.38 -22.13 9.04
CA LEU A 78 -16.62 -23.38 9.75
C LEU A 78 -16.23 -24.61 8.93
N ALA A 79 -16.51 -24.62 7.63
CA ALA A 79 -16.05 -25.68 6.72
C ALA A 79 -14.52 -25.80 6.72
N ARG A 80 -13.81 -24.66 6.69
CA ARG A 80 -12.35 -24.61 6.79
C ARG A 80 -11.83 -25.11 8.14
N LEU A 81 -12.52 -24.83 9.25
CA LEU A 81 -12.14 -25.35 10.57
C LEU A 81 -12.31 -26.88 10.64
N THR A 82 -13.32 -27.42 9.97
CA THR A 82 -13.49 -28.88 9.84
C THR A 82 -12.35 -29.48 9.02
N GLU A 83 -12.02 -28.90 7.87
CA GLU A 83 -10.87 -29.31 7.06
C GLU A 83 -9.55 -29.23 7.84
N ALA A 84 -9.32 -28.13 8.57
CA ALA A 84 -8.16 -27.97 9.45
C ALA A 84 -8.10 -29.09 10.50
N ARG A 85 -9.23 -29.48 11.09
CA ARG A 85 -9.29 -30.60 12.04
C ARG A 85 -8.86 -31.90 11.38
N GLU A 86 -9.42 -32.23 10.22
CA GLU A 86 -9.16 -33.49 9.52
C GLU A 86 -7.70 -33.61 9.05
N ILE A 87 -7.10 -32.51 8.61
CA ILE A 87 -5.73 -32.50 8.08
C ILE A 87 -4.70 -32.38 9.20
N LEU A 88 -4.88 -31.45 10.16
CA LEU A 88 -3.85 -31.13 11.15
C LEU A 88 -3.79 -32.11 12.34
N PHE A 89 -4.86 -32.86 12.61
CA PHE A 89 -4.85 -33.89 13.67
C PHE A 89 -4.35 -35.25 13.19
N ASP A 90 -4.42 -35.53 11.89
CA ASP A 90 -3.81 -36.72 11.32
C ASP A 90 -2.32 -36.43 11.05
N PRO A 91 -1.37 -37.15 11.70
CA PRO A 91 0.05 -36.87 11.57
C PRO A 91 0.57 -37.06 10.14
N ILE A 92 0.01 -38.00 9.37
CA ILE A 92 0.43 -38.29 8.00
C ILE A 92 -0.05 -37.16 7.09
N ARG A 93 -1.35 -36.81 7.17
CA ARG A 93 -1.92 -35.72 6.36
C ARG A 93 -1.33 -34.36 6.72
N ARG A 94 -1.05 -34.12 8.00
CA ARG A 94 -0.36 -32.89 8.45
C ARG A 94 1.02 -32.78 7.82
N GLN A 95 1.79 -33.87 7.79
CA GLN A 95 3.12 -33.85 7.19
C GLN A 95 3.05 -33.58 5.68
N GLU A 96 2.09 -34.17 4.97
CA GLU A 96 1.87 -33.92 3.55
C GLU A 96 1.42 -32.48 3.28
N TYR A 97 0.51 -31.95 4.10
CA TYR A 97 0.10 -30.57 4.07
C TYR A 97 1.28 -29.62 4.31
N ASP A 98 2.11 -29.88 5.32
CA ASP A 98 3.29 -29.08 5.63
C ASP A 98 4.29 -29.05 4.46
N ARG A 99 4.49 -30.18 3.78
CA ARG A 99 5.33 -30.26 2.56
C ARG A 99 4.73 -29.41 1.43
N THR A 100 3.43 -29.56 1.19
CA THR A 100 2.71 -28.81 0.15
C THR A 100 2.74 -27.31 0.42
N LEU A 101 2.49 -26.91 1.68
CA LEU A 101 2.55 -25.52 2.13
C LEU A 101 3.96 -24.94 1.99
N GLN A 102 5.00 -25.71 2.32
CA GLN A 102 6.39 -25.27 2.10
C GLN A 102 6.71 -25.10 0.61
N ALA A 103 6.31 -26.05 -0.23
CA ALA A 103 6.49 -25.95 -1.68
C ALA A 103 5.77 -24.73 -2.25
N PHE A 104 4.51 -24.52 -1.85
CA PHE A 104 3.72 -23.35 -2.23
C PHE A 104 4.37 -22.04 -1.77
N ARG A 105 4.83 -21.97 -0.52
CA ARG A 105 5.53 -20.77 -0.01
C ARG A 105 6.82 -20.49 -0.76
N ARG A 106 7.55 -21.52 -1.21
CA ARG A 106 8.74 -21.36 -2.06
C ARG A 106 8.36 -20.82 -3.43
N SER A 107 7.39 -21.42 -4.11
CA SER A 107 6.94 -20.95 -5.43
C SER A 107 6.34 -19.54 -5.37
N TYR A 108 5.56 -19.24 -4.33
CA TYR A 108 4.98 -17.91 -4.15
C TYR A 108 6.05 -16.87 -3.84
N ARG A 109 7.06 -17.24 -3.03
CA ARG A 109 8.24 -16.41 -2.81
C ARG A 109 8.92 -16.11 -4.14
N GLU A 110 9.29 -17.12 -4.92
CA GLU A 110 9.94 -16.95 -6.22
C GLU A 110 9.14 -16.03 -7.17
N LEU A 111 7.83 -16.27 -7.31
CA LEU A 111 6.96 -15.45 -8.16
C LEU A 111 6.86 -14.00 -7.68
N ARG A 112 6.72 -13.77 -6.38
CA ARG A 112 6.62 -12.42 -5.81
C ARG A 112 7.88 -11.59 -6.04
N TRP A 113 9.03 -12.24 -6.10
CA TRP A 113 10.33 -11.58 -6.24
C TRP A 113 10.84 -11.52 -7.67
N GLN A 114 10.21 -12.23 -8.60
CA GLN A 114 10.55 -12.21 -10.01
C GLN A 114 10.68 -10.78 -10.57
N PRO A 115 9.74 -9.84 -10.33
CA PRO A 115 9.89 -8.48 -10.86
C PRO A 115 11.08 -7.70 -10.29
N ILE A 116 11.51 -8.01 -9.06
CA ILE A 116 12.70 -7.40 -8.47
C ILE A 116 13.96 -8.00 -9.08
N ARG A 117 13.97 -9.32 -9.33
CA ARG A 117 15.05 -9.98 -10.08
C ARG A 117 15.18 -9.39 -11.47
N ASP A 118 14.08 -9.33 -12.22
CA ASP A 118 14.06 -8.76 -13.56
C ASP A 118 14.58 -7.30 -13.57
N LEU A 119 14.22 -6.49 -12.56
CA LEU A 119 14.75 -5.14 -12.41
C LEU A 119 16.25 -5.11 -12.09
N VAL A 120 16.72 -5.98 -11.20
CA VAL A 120 18.15 -6.09 -10.86
C VAL A 120 18.95 -6.50 -12.09
N ASP A 121 18.47 -7.50 -12.83
CA ASP A 121 19.09 -8.01 -14.04
C ASP A 121 19.20 -6.90 -15.11
N LEU A 122 18.11 -6.15 -15.34
CA LEU A 122 18.13 -4.99 -16.24
C LEU A 122 19.15 -3.92 -15.81
N LEU A 123 19.21 -3.59 -14.51
CA LEU A 123 20.16 -2.59 -14.00
C LEU A 123 21.62 -3.05 -14.12
N LEU A 124 21.86 -4.35 -14.04
CA LEU A 124 23.16 -4.97 -14.24
C LEU A 124 23.57 -4.97 -15.71
N GLU A 125 22.66 -5.36 -16.61
CA GLU A 125 22.87 -5.35 -18.06
C GLU A 125 23.19 -3.95 -18.58
N ASP A 126 22.48 -2.93 -18.08
CA ASP A 126 22.71 -1.54 -18.44
C ASP A 126 24.00 -0.95 -17.83
N GLY A 127 24.65 -1.65 -16.90
CA GLY A 127 25.81 -1.13 -16.16
C GLY A 127 25.49 0.08 -15.26
N THR A 128 24.20 0.39 -15.06
CA THR A 128 23.75 1.57 -14.31
C THR A 128 23.44 1.27 -12.84
N CYS A 129 23.76 0.07 -12.36
CA CYS A 129 23.57 -0.32 -10.96
C CYS A 129 24.65 0.30 -10.05
N ASP A 130 24.63 1.63 -9.91
CA ASP A 130 25.47 2.36 -8.96
C ASP A 130 25.19 1.95 -7.51
N HIS A 131 26.17 2.16 -6.62
CA HIS A 131 26.09 1.79 -5.20
C HIS A 131 24.82 2.31 -4.51
N GLN A 132 24.34 3.51 -4.88
CA GLN A 132 23.14 4.09 -4.30
C GLN A 132 21.89 3.28 -4.65
N ARG A 133 21.76 2.85 -5.91
CA ARG A 133 20.68 1.97 -6.37
C ARG A 133 20.76 0.59 -5.70
N GLN A 134 21.96 0.04 -5.52
CA GLN A 134 22.14 -1.24 -4.82
C GLN A 134 21.61 -1.14 -3.38
N HIS A 135 21.98 -0.09 -2.65
CA HIS A 135 21.49 0.14 -1.30
C HIS A 135 19.96 0.33 -1.25
N LEU A 136 19.37 0.98 -2.25
CA LEU A 136 17.92 1.11 -2.37
C LEU A 136 17.23 -0.25 -2.62
N ILE A 137 17.80 -1.10 -3.49
CA ILE A 137 17.30 -2.44 -3.78
C ILE A 137 17.35 -3.31 -2.52
N VAL A 138 18.48 -3.35 -1.82
CA VAL A 138 18.65 -4.11 -0.57
C VAL A 138 17.65 -3.61 0.49
N ARG A 139 17.53 -2.28 0.66
CA ARG A 139 16.59 -1.69 1.62
C ARG A 139 15.14 -1.99 1.26
N PHE A 140 14.79 -1.98 -0.03
CA PHE A 140 13.45 -2.32 -0.50
C PHE A 140 13.14 -3.81 -0.27
N ALA A 141 14.08 -4.70 -0.61
CA ALA A 141 13.95 -6.14 -0.38
C ALA A 141 13.77 -6.46 1.11
N ARG A 142 14.60 -5.89 2.00
CA ARG A 142 14.45 -6.04 3.46
C ARG A 142 13.10 -5.55 3.97
N ARG A 143 12.62 -4.38 3.51
CA ARG A 143 11.29 -3.87 3.90
C ARG A 143 10.14 -4.77 3.47
N ARG A 144 10.33 -5.55 2.41
CA ARG A 144 9.33 -6.51 1.91
C ARG A 144 9.48 -7.90 2.55
N GLY A 145 10.42 -8.07 3.48
CA GLY A 145 10.63 -9.29 4.27
C GLY A 145 11.59 -10.30 3.64
N LEU A 146 12.43 -9.88 2.68
CA LEU A 146 13.47 -10.74 2.13
C LEU A 146 14.56 -10.97 3.18
N GLN A 147 14.95 -12.22 3.36
CA GLN A 147 16.07 -12.58 4.23
C GLN A 147 17.39 -12.18 3.57
N GLN A 148 18.42 -11.90 4.37
CA GLN A 148 19.72 -11.47 3.86
C GLN A 148 20.30 -12.49 2.86
N ALA A 149 20.25 -13.79 3.17
CA ALA A 149 20.73 -14.84 2.27
C ALA A 149 20.00 -14.86 0.90
N ASP A 150 18.70 -14.55 0.88
CA ASP A 150 17.91 -14.47 -0.36
C ASP A 150 18.32 -13.23 -1.19
N ILE A 151 18.63 -12.11 -0.53
CA ILE A 151 19.13 -10.88 -1.17
C ILE A 151 20.50 -11.15 -1.77
N GLU A 152 21.36 -11.86 -1.03
CA GLU A 152 22.71 -12.17 -1.46
C GLU A 152 22.71 -13.11 -2.67
N THR A 153 21.88 -14.13 -2.62
CA THR A 153 21.67 -15.04 -3.76
C THR A 153 21.12 -14.30 -4.99
N MET A 154 20.27 -13.28 -4.78
CA MET A 154 19.67 -12.49 -5.84
C MET A 154 20.65 -11.53 -6.51
N LEU A 155 21.53 -10.90 -5.73
CA LEU A 155 22.51 -9.94 -6.25
C LEU A 155 23.77 -10.63 -6.80
N GLY A 156 24.03 -11.88 -6.40
CA GLY A 156 25.20 -12.65 -6.79
C GLY A 156 26.42 -12.34 -5.91
N GLU A 157 27.31 -13.33 -5.76
CA GLU A 157 28.52 -13.18 -4.92
C GLU A 157 29.44 -12.06 -5.43
N GLU A 158 29.59 -11.91 -6.75
CA GLU A 158 30.46 -10.88 -7.33
C GLU A 158 30.00 -9.46 -7.00
N PHE A 159 28.69 -9.25 -6.91
CA PHE A 159 28.10 -7.96 -6.59
C PHE A 159 28.27 -7.58 -5.12
N LEU A 160 28.23 -8.57 -4.22
CA LEU A 160 28.49 -8.36 -2.80
C LEU A 160 29.98 -8.19 -2.52
N ARG A 161 30.86 -8.94 -3.21
CA ARG A 161 32.31 -8.80 -3.06
C ARG A 161 32.80 -7.39 -3.37
N ARG A 162 32.26 -6.74 -4.42
CA ARG A 162 32.59 -5.33 -4.74
C ARG A 162 32.12 -4.32 -3.68
N ASN A 163 31.23 -4.70 -2.76
CA ASN A 163 30.72 -3.82 -1.70
C ASN A 163 31.33 -4.11 -0.30
N ILE A 164 31.78 -5.34 -0.03
CA ILE A 164 32.35 -5.70 1.27
C ILE A 164 33.68 -4.97 1.52
N GLU A 165 34.46 -4.68 0.47
CA GLU A 165 35.68 -3.86 0.58
C GLU A 165 35.43 -2.46 1.19
N TRP A 166 34.20 -1.92 1.16
CA TRP A 166 33.91 -0.59 1.72
C TRP A 166 33.34 -0.61 3.15
N ILE A 167 32.71 -1.71 3.58
CA ILE A 167 32.12 -1.79 4.93
C ILE A 167 33.23 -1.84 6.00
N ASP A 168 34.38 -2.41 5.68
CA ASP A 168 35.54 -2.46 6.59
C ASP A 168 36.41 -1.18 6.53
N ASP A 169 36.30 -0.38 5.47
CA ASP A 169 37.08 0.85 5.26
C ASP A 169 36.36 2.14 5.69
N THR A 170 35.16 2.05 6.29
CA THR A 170 34.49 3.23 6.83
C THR A 170 34.98 3.47 8.26
N PRO A 171 35.90 4.43 8.53
CA PRO A 171 36.32 4.73 9.90
C PRO A 171 35.10 5.14 10.71
N ALA A 172 34.97 4.57 11.92
CA ALA A 172 33.92 4.94 12.86
C ALA A 172 33.87 6.48 12.99
N PRO A 173 32.69 7.11 12.92
CA PRO A 173 32.58 8.55 12.90
C PRO A 173 33.08 9.14 14.24
N THR A 174 34.31 9.63 14.22
CA THR A 174 34.92 10.41 15.29
C THR A 174 34.61 11.89 15.07
N SER A 175 33.35 12.28 15.14
CA SER A 175 33.02 13.71 15.23
C SER A 175 31.77 13.97 16.07
N SER A 176 31.97 14.84 17.08
CA SER A 176 30.99 15.35 18.03
C SER A 176 30.14 16.49 17.47
N THR A 177 29.92 16.53 16.15
CA THR A 177 29.16 17.61 15.51
C THR A 177 27.67 17.30 15.58
N PRO A 178 26.83 18.15 16.22
CA PRO A 178 25.40 17.92 16.29
C PRO A 178 24.79 17.97 14.88
N PRO A 179 23.83 17.09 14.56
CA PRO A 179 23.28 16.97 13.22
C PRO A 179 22.51 18.24 12.87
N GLN A 180 22.90 18.92 11.79
CA GLN A 180 22.06 19.94 11.16
C GLN A 180 20.75 19.29 10.73
N ALA A 181 19.63 19.82 11.23
CA ALA A 181 18.30 19.38 10.88
C ALA A 181 18.08 19.56 9.38
N SER A 182 18.07 18.46 8.62
CA SER A 182 17.66 18.47 7.23
C SER A 182 16.21 18.92 7.15
N ILE A 183 15.96 20.14 6.66
CA ILE A 183 14.62 20.61 6.33
C ILE A 183 14.17 19.82 5.10
N ARG A 184 13.51 18.68 5.34
CA ARG A 184 12.83 17.95 4.27
C ARG A 184 11.55 18.71 3.92
N PRO A 185 11.29 19.02 2.64
CA PRO A 185 9.98 19.51 2.24
C PRO A 185 8.95 18.44 2.60
N LYS A 186 8.00 18.78 3.48
CA LYS A 186 6.87 17.91 3.79
C LYS A 186 5.99 17.83 2.54
N TYR A 187 6.00 16.67 1.90
CA TYR A 187 5.08 16.35 0.82
C TYR A 187 3.64 16.45 1.33
N ASN A 188 2.88 17.41 0.79
CA ASN A 188 1.48 17.60 1.16
C ASN A 188 0.59 16.77 0.22
N PRO A 189 -0.02 15.66 0.69
CA PRO A 189 -0.82 14.77 -0.16
C PRO A 189 -2.03 15.47 -0.80
N SER A 190 -2.46 16.62 -0.25
CA SER A 190 -3.51 17.46 -0.81
C SER A 190 -3.15 18.02 -2.19
N ILE A 191 -1.89 18.36 -2.43
CA ILE A 191 -1.41 18.89 -3.71
C ILE A 191 -1.42 17.80 -4.80
N ALA A 192 -1.11 16.55 -4.42
CA ALA A 192 -1.16 15.40 -5.31
C ALA A 192 -2.60 15.01 -5.72
N MET A 193 -3.54 15.12 -4.78
CA MET A 193 -4.96 14.89 -5.04
C MET A 193 -5.58 15.97 -5.94
N LEU A 194 -5.20 17.24 -5.76
CA LEU A 194 -5.66 18.35 -6.60
C LEU A 194 -5.14 18.23 -8.04
N SER A 195 -3.87 17.84 -8.22
CA SER A 195 -3.28 17.65 -9.56
C SER A 195 -3.91 16.47 -10.31
N LEU A 196 -4.22 15.36 -9.65
CA LEU A 196 -4.94 14.23 -10.27
C LEU A 196 -6.38 14.58 -10.67
N SER A 197 -7.08 15.37 -9.84
CA SER A 197 -8.43 15.84 -10.15
C SER A 197 -8.44 16.78 -11.37
N PHE A 198 -7.39 17.61 -11.50
CA PHE A 198 -7.22 18.52 -12.64
C PHE A 198 -6.91 17.78 -13.96
N ILE A 199 -6.09 16.73 -13.91
CA ILE A 199 -5.83 15.86 -15.08
C ILE A 199 -7.14 15.20 -15.55
N GLY A 200 -7.97 14.73 -14.63
CA GLY A 200 -9.28 14.18 -14.97
C GLY A 200 -10.21 15.20 -15.65
N LEU A 201 -10.13 16.48 -15.24
CA LEU A 201 -10.93 17.57 -15.81
C LEU A 201 -10.42 18.02 -17.19
N LEU A 202 -9.11 17.98 -17.43
CA LEU A 202 -8.48 18.27 -18.73
C LEU A 202 -8.76 17.19 -19.78
N LEU A 203 -8.99 15.94 -19.35
CA LEU A 203 -9.31 14.83 -20.24
C LEU A 203 -10.80 14.77 -20.62
N LEU A 204 -11.65 15.53 -19.94
CA LEU A 204 -13.11 15.57 -20.13
C LEU A 204 -13.58 15.85 -21.58
N PRO A 205 -12.96 16.74 -22.39
CA PRO A 205 -13.36 16.93 -23.79
C PRO A 205 -12.97 15.78 -24.72
N PHE A 206 -12.10 14.86 -24.30
CA PHE A 206 -11.71 13.67 -25.09
C PHE A 206 -12.69 12.50 -24.93
N PHE A 207 -13.57 12.55 -23.93
CA PHE A 207 -14.60 11.53 -23.68
C PHE A 207 -15.96 12.09 -24.10
N GLY A 208 -16.24 12.03 -25.41
CA GLY A 208 -17.37 12.67 -26.09
C GLY A 208 -18.80 12.21 -25.72
N GLU A 209 -19.03 11.60 -24.55
CA GLU A 209 -20.36 11.19 -24.12
C GLU A 209 -20.65 11.60 -22.67
N ALA A 210 -21.83 12.20 -22.45
CA ALA A 210 -22.31 12.68 -21.15
C ALA A 210 -22.32 11.61 -20.04
N HIS A 211 -22.33 10.32 -20.39
CA HIS A 211 -22.28 9.21 -19.45
C HIS A 211 -20.91 9.08 -18.74
N ASN A 212 -19.83 9.57 -19.35
CA ASN A 212 -18.50 9.55 -18.75
C ASN A 212 -18.27 10.68 -17.73
N ALA A 213 -19.05 11.77 -17.81
CA ALA A 213 -18.99 12.86 -16.83
C ALA A 213 -19.45 12.41 -15.43
N ILE A 214 -20.40 11.47 -15.34
CA ILE A 214 -20.90 10.92 -14.07
C ILE A 214 -19.82 10.08 -13.36
N LEU A 215 -18.99 9.34 -14.12
CA LEU A 215 -17.90 8.54 -13.57
C LEU A 215 -16.76 9.41 -13.02
N LEU A 216 -16.55 10.61 -13.59
CA LEU A 216 -15.59 11.60 -13.08
C LEU A 216 -16.11 12.38 -11.86
N PHE A 217 -17.42 12.35 -11.58
CA PHE A 217 -18.00 12.94 -10.37
C PHE A 217 -17.77 12.11 -9.11
N VAL A 218 -17.60 10.79 -9.25
CA VAL A 218 -17.35 9.86 -8.13
C VAL A 218 -16.10 10.22 -7.32
N PRO A 219 -14.92 10.50 -7.91
CA PRO A 219 -13.76 10.94 -7.15
C PRO A 219 -13.99 12.30 -6.49
N PHE A 220 -14.68 13.25 -7.14
CA PHE A 220 -14.95 14.56 -6.55
C PHE A 220 -15.87 14.47 -5.31
N ILE A 221 -16.92 13.66 -5.39
CA ILE A 221 -17.83 13.37 -4.27
C ILE A 221 -17.07 12.65 -3.14
N ASN A 222 -16.19 11.71 -3.47
CA ASN A 222 -15.39 11.01 -2.47
C ASN A 222 -14.38 11.94 -1.78
N THR A 223 -13.75 12.86 -2.51
CA THR A 223 -12.85 13.88 -1.94
C THR A 223 -13.61 14.85 -1.05
N ALA A 224 -14.78 15.32 -1.48
CA ALA A 224 -15.67 16.15 -0.65
C ALA A 224 -16.13 15.42 0.62
N ARG A 225 -16.45 14.13 0.52
CA ARG A 225 -16.87 13.29 1.65
C ARG A 225 -15.72 13.00 2.62
N LEU A 226 -14.50 12.85 2.12
CA LEU A 226 -13.29 12.70 2.94
C LEU A 226 -12.93 14.00 3.67
N LEU A 227 -13.04 15.15 3.01
CA LEU A 227 -12.90 16.47 3.63
C LEU A 227 -13.96 16.70 4.70
N ALA A 228 -15.24 16.39 4.42
CA ALA A 228 -16.32 16.51 5.39
C ALA A 228 -16.13 15.60 6.62
N LYS A 229 -15.58 14.38 6.43
CA LYS A 229 -15.23 13.48 7.54
C LYS A 229 -14.02 13.96 8.35
N GLY A 230 -13.04 14.60 7.71
CA GLY A 230 -11.90 15.22 8.39
C GLY A 230 -12.28 16.47 9.20
N LEU A 231 -13.41 17.11 8.88
CA LEU A 231 -13.90 18.32 9.55
C LEU A 231 -14.74 18.05 10.82
N TYR A 232 -15.02 16.79 11.16
CA TYR A 232 -15.69 16.38 12.41
C TYR A 232 -14.70 16.23 13.58
N LEU A 233 -13.85 17.23 13.81
CA LEU A 233 -13.00 17.34 15.01
C LEU A 233 -13.55 18.46 15.91
N PRO A 234 -13.81 18.19 17.20
CA PRO A 234 -14.35 19.20 18.11
C PRO A 234 -13.22 20.12 18.60
N LYS A 235 -13.17 21.32 18.04
CA LYS A 235 -12.81 22.63 18.66
C LYS A 235 -12.20 23.54 17.58
N THR A 236 -12.78 24.72 17.46
CA THR A 236 -12.44 25.78 16.52
C THR A 236 -11.01 26.30 16.76
N THR A 237 -10.06 25.81 15.97
CA THR A 237 -8.77 26.47 15.77
C THR A 237 -8.91 27.47 14.61
N PRO A 238 -8.14 28.58 14.59
CA PRO A 238 -8.18 29.58 13.50
C PRO A 238 -7.84 29.00 12.12
N THR A 239 -7.27 27.81 12.05
CA THR A 239 -7.07 27.04 10.81
C THR A 239 -8.36 26.51 10.19
N GLN A 240 -9.42 26.29 10.98
CA GLN A 240 -10.69 25.72 10.51
C GLN A 240 -11.56 26.75 9.77
N THR A 241 -11.51 28.03 10.17
CA THR A 241 -12.18 29.14 9.47
C THR A 241 -11.59 29.37 8.08
N ASN A 242 -10.26 29.24 7.94
CA ASN A 242 -9.62 29.32 6.63
C ASN A 242 -10.09 28.17 5.72
N LEU A 243 -10.12 26.92 6.21
CA LEU A 243 -10.59 25.76 5.44
C LEU A 243 -12.05 25.89 4.99
N TRP A 244 -12.92 26.48 5.80
CA TRP A 244 -14.30 26.79 5.39
C TRP A 244 -14.37 27.83 4.27
N GLY A 245 -13.53 28.86 4.33
CA GLY A 245 -13.39 29.83 3.24
C GLY A 245 -12.93 29.18 1.93
N TRP A 246 -11.97 28.25 2.00
CA TRP A 246 -11.51 27.46 0.84
C TRP A 246 -12.63 26.59 0.26
N PHE A 247 -13.38 25.90 1.11
CA PHE A 247 -14.46 25.02 0.68
C PHE A 247 -15.58 25.82 -0.01
N VAL A 248 -16.02 26.93 0.58
CA VAL A 248 -17.04 27.81 -0.02
C VAL A 248 -16.53 28.41 -1.31
N GLY A 249 -15.26 28.84 -1.35
CA GLY A 249 -14.62 29.35 -2.57
C GLY A 249 -14.64 28.31 -3.70
N ILE A 250 -14.23 27.07 -3.43
CA ILE A 250 -14.21 25.98 -4.43
C ILE A 250 -15.62 25.66 -4.93
N VAL A 251 -16.62 25.61 -4.04
CA VAL A 251 -18.00 25.30 -4.43
C VAL A 251 -18.62 26.42 -5.26
N VAL A 252 -18.41 27.68 -4.89
CA VAL A 252 -18.95 28.84 -5.63
C VAL A 252 -18.25 29.00 -6.98
N LEU A 253 -16.91 28.91 -7.02
CA LEU A 253 -16.15 29.05 -8.25
C LEU A 253 -16.37 27.86 -9.20
N GLY A 254 -16.43 26.64 -8.65
CA GLY A 254 -16.75 25.42 -9.38
C GLY A 254 -18.19 25.42 -9.91
N GLY A 255 -19.14 25.91 -9.13
CA GLY A 255 -20.52 26.11 -9.57
C GLY A 255 -20.60 27.11 -10.72
N ALA A 256 -20.03 28.31 -10.57
CA ALA A 256 -20.08 29.35 -11.60
C ALA A 256 -19.39 28.94 -12.92
N THR A 257 -18.28 28.20 -12.84
CA THR A 257 -17.58 27.67 -14.02
C THR A 257 -18.40 26.59 -14.73
N LEU A 258 -19.06 25.70 -13.99
CA LEU A 258 -19.96 24.70 -14.56
C LEU A 258 -21.19 25.32 -15.23
N THR A 259 -21.83 26.32 -14.60
CA THR A 259 -22.99 27.01 -15.21
C THR A 259 -22.60 27.74 -16.49
N SER A 260 -21.39 28.31 -16.52
CA SER A 260 -20.84 28.99 -17.69
C SER A 260 -20.52 28.00 -18.81
N LEU A 261 -19.87 26.87 -18.49
CA LEU A 261 -19.55 25.82 -19.47
C LEU A 261 -20.82 25.17 -20.05
N PHE A 262 -21.84 24.94 -19.23
CA PHE A 262 -23.12 24.38 -19.68
C PHE A 262 -23.87 25.36 -20.60
N SER A 263 -23.83 26.66 -20.29
CA SER A 263 -24.41 27.71 -21.16
C SER A 263 -23.64 27.89 -22.48
N LEU A 264 -22.33 27.60 -22.48
CA LEU A 264 -21.45 27.73 -23.64
C LEU A 264 -21.44 26.50 -24.55
N GLN A 265 -21.86 25.33 -24.05
CA GLN A 265 -21.91 24.08 -24.83
C GLN A 265 -22.86 24.17 -26.04
N HIS A 266 -23.74 25.18 -26.10
CA HIS A 266 -24.67 25.41 -27.22
C HIS A 266 -24.32 26.66 -28.05
N SER A 267 -23.16 27.28 -27.79
CA SER A 267 -22.68 28.47 -28.48
C SER A 267 -21.42 28.17 -29.30
N SER A 268 -21.30 28.77 -30.48
CA SER A 268 -20.08 28.74 -31.29
C SER A 268 -18.86 29.38 -30.58
N ALA A 269 -19.07 30.08 -29.46
CA ALA A 269 -18.04 30.69 -28.64
C ALA A 269 -17.41 29.76 -27.58
N PHE A 270 -17.77 28.47 -27.57
CA PHE A 270 -17.23 27.46 -26.63
C PHE A 270 -15.70 27.49 -26.44
N PRO A 271 -14.85 27.55 -27.50
CA PRO A 271 -13.39 27.52 -27.30
C PRO A 271 -12.86 28.75 -26.54
N ILE A 272 -13.48 29.92 -26.71
CA ILE A 272 -13.09 31.15 -26.01
C ILE A 272 -13.46 31.03 -24.53
N GLY A 273 -14.66 30.53 -24.22
CA GLY A 273 -15.11 30.35 -22.85
C GLY A 273 -14.31 29.30 -22.07
N LEU A 274 -13.95 28.18 -22.73
CA LEU A 274 -13.08 27.16 -22.12
C LEU A 274 -11.70 27.74 -21.80
N PHE A 275 -11.10 28.49 -22.73
CA PHE A 275 -9.81 29.14 -22.54
C PHE A 275 -9.83 30.13 -21.36
N SER A 276 -10.87 30.97 -21.26
CA SER A 276 -11.05 31.89 -20.13
C SER A 276 -11.19 31.16 -18.80
N ALA A 277 -11.94 30.05 -18.75
CA ALA A 277 -12.10 29.26 -17.53
C ALA A 277 -10.78 28.63 -17.07
N VAL A 278 -9.98 28.08 -18.00
CA VAL A 278 -8.66 27.51 -17.70
C VAL A 278 -7.70 28.59 -17.20
N MET A 279 -7.71 29.78 -17.79
CA MET A 279 -6.87 30.90 -17.38
C MET A 279 -7.25 31.41 -15.98
N LEU A 280 -8.55 31.58 -15.69
CA LEU A 280 -9.04 31.98 -14.37
C LEU A 280 -8.68 30.95 -13.30
N TRP A 281 -8.82 29.66 -13.60
CA TRP A 281 -8.47 28.60 -12.65
C TRP A 281 -6.95 28.52 -12.40
N SER A 282 -6.15 28.70 -13.45
CA SER A 282 -4.68 28.72 -13.35
C SER A 282 -4.17 29.93 -12.56
N ALA A 283 -4.75 31.11 -12.79
CA ALA A 283 -4.44 32.32 -12.04
C ALA A 283 -4.85 32.19 -10.56
N TRP A 284 -6.00 31.59 -10.29
CA TRP A 284 -6.42 31.26 -8.93
C TRP A 284 -5.41 30.30 -8.29
N LEU A 285 -5.07 29.18 -8.93
CA LEU A 285 -4.09 28.22 -8.39
C LEU A 285 -2.73 28.90 -8.09
N ALA A 286 -2.24 29.75 -8.98
CA ALA A 286 -0.99 30.50 -8.76
C ALA A 286 -1.09 31.41 -7.52
N LEU A 287 -2.19 32.15 -7.35
CA LEU A 287 -2.43 32.98 -6.17
C LEU A 287 -2.50 32.16 -4.88
N THR A 288 -3.07 30.96 -4.94
CA THR A 288 -3.19 30.07 -3.77
C THR A 288 -1.82 29.56 -3.31
N ILE A 289 -0.96 29.18 -4.25
CA ILE A 289 0.43 28.78 -3.97
C ILE A 289 1.23 29.97 -3.43
N LEU A 290 1.09 31.16 -4.02
CA LEU A 290 1.77 32.37 -3.55
C LEU A 290 1.31 32.78 -2.14
N TRP A 291 0.04 32.61 -1.82
CA TRP A 291 -0.52 32.91 -0.50
C TRP A 291 0.04 31.95 0.56
N GLU A 292 0.13 30.66 0.25
CA GLU A 292 0.63 29.66 1.20
C GLU A 292 2.15 29.75 1.42
N GLN A 293 2.88 30.35 0.49
CA GLN A 293 4.30 30.66 0.66
C GLN A 293 4.57 31.95 1.46
N ARG A 294 3.56 32.71 1.87
CA ARG A 294 3.81 33.83 2.78
C ARG A 294 4.34 33.28 4.10
N PRO A 295 5.56 33.67 4.52
CA PRO A 295 6.07 33.26 5.82
C PRO A 295 5.06 33.71 6.86
N LEU A 296 4.59 32.76 7.67
CA LEU A 296 3.79 33.07 8.84
C LEU A 296 4.63 34.04 9.67
N GLU A 297 4.25 35.32 9.68
CA GLU A 297 4.81 36.31 10.58
C GLU A 297 4.71 35.71 11.98
N GLN A 298 5.86 35.33 12.53
CA GLN A 298 5.89 34.81 13.88
C GLN A 298 5.33 35.90 14.78
N PRO A 299 4.32 35.61 15.62
CA PRO A 299 3.85 36.58 16.57
C PRO A 299 5.07 37.05 17.39
N PRO A 300 5.21 38.36 17.65
CA PRO A 300 6.33 38.88 18.40
C PRO A 300 6.49 38.07 19.68
N SER A 301 7.69 37.50 19.87
CA SER A 301 7.96 36.63 21.01
C SER A 301 7.62 37.37 22.30
N THR A 302 6.71 36.80 23.09
CA THR A 302 6.30 37.31 24.41
C THR A 302 7.44 37.32 25.44
N GLU A 303 8.64 36.90 25.04
CA GLU A 303 9.84 36.85 25.86
C GLU A 303 10.36 38.26 26.25
N ALA A 304 9.92 39.32 25.56
CA ALA A 304 10.25 40.69 25.94
C ALA A 304 9.39 41.25 27.11
N ALA A 305 8.33 40.57 27.54
CA ALA A 305 7.40 41.08 28.56
C ALA A 305 7.69 40.61 30.00
N GLN A 306 8.72 39.78 30.23
CA GLN A 306 9.03 39.19 31.54
C GLN A 306 10.30 39.71 32.22
N LYS A 307 10.81 40.87 31.81
CA LYS A 307 11.83 41.63 32.56
C LYS A 307 11.21 42.83 33.27
N ALA A 308 10.37 42.57 34.28
CA ALA A 308 10.01 43.58 35.27
C ALA A 308 11.08 43.58 36.38
N PRO A 309 11.68 44.72 36.75
CA PRO A 309 12.64 44.81 37.83
C PRO A 309 11.93 44.60 39.18
N THR A 310 12.34 43.58 39.92
CA THR A 310 12.05 43.45 41.35
C THR A 310 12.69 44.62 42.10
N HIS A 311 11.87 45.52 42.63
CA HIS A 311 12.29 46.51 43.63
C HIS A 311 12.85 45.80 44.87
N PRO A 312 13.95 46.28 45.47
CA PRO A 312 14.33 45.89 46.81
C PRO A 312 13.44 46.62 47.82
N THR A 313 12.83 45.86 48.73
CA THR A 313 12.22 46.39 49.95
C THR A 313 13.31 46.52 51.01
N ASP A 314 13.47 47.73 51.53
CA ASP A 314 14.00 47.99 52.88
C ASP A 314 12.91 47.72 53.93
#